data_AF-A0A0S7BK08-F1
#
_entry.id   AF-A0A0S7BK08-F1
#
_cell.length_a   1.000
_cell.length_b   1.000
_cell.length_c   1.000
_cell.angle_alpha   90.00
_cell.angle_beta   90.00
_cell.angle_gamma   90.00
#
_symmetry.space_group_name_H-M   'P 1'
#
loop_
_entity.id
_entity.type
_entity.pdbx_description
1 polymer ?
#
loop_
_entity_poly.entity_id
_entity_poly.type
_entity_poly.pdbx_seq_one_letter_code
_entity_poly.pdbx_strand_id
1 'polypeptide(L)'
;MQLPEIHPNNQQPRRGIASVAGLALIATGLVVLAEQTFKTGWLILVALPLIGVVFFASLVRQQRLGLTIPGSLVLTIGIGLLLALKVFAKAGWAVQFGFILLVFSFGWALITIVTHFVGSKDVLWPLIPAGAIFSLGASFFWGDLSLISFVFFIVTGFGLVFLLTGIYTRLFGLILTGALLVGIGPGVYFGWNQNAGPNALAQTGIMLVWFSLGWGILTVLNRALFHKFIWWPLIPGGILGMVGWGLYIGGNPGNALSFIGNTGSIGLIIFGAYLLLMKRGLHQ
;
A
#
# COMPACT_ATOMS: atom_id res chain seq x y z
N MET A 1 -37.04 -11.68 -43.46
CA MET A 1 -36.06 -11.66 -42.35
C MET A 1 -34.79 -11.06 -42.92
N GLN A 2 -34.62 -9.74 -42.83
CA GLN A 2 -33.47 -9.03 -43.39
C GLN A 2 -32.33 -9.04 -42.37
N LEU A 3 -31.15 -9.53 -42.80
CA LEU A 3 -29.94 -9.52 -41.99
C LEU A 3 -29.42 -8.07 -41.84
N PRO A 4 -28.83 -7.70 -40.69
CA PRO A 4 -28.26 -6.36 -40.51
C PRO A 4 -27.01 -6.22 -41.37
N GLU A 5 -26.94 -5.17 -42.19
CA GLU A 5 -25.73 -4.79 -42.91
C GLU A 5 -24.65 -4.34 -41.91
N ILE A 6 -23.50 -5.03 -41.92
CA ILE A 6 -22.32 -4.64 -41.16
C ILE A 6 -21.55 -3.62 -42.01
N HIS A 7 -21.72 -2.33 -41.73
CA HIS A 7 -20.90 -1.31 -42.35
C HIS A 7 -19.43 -1.41 -41.87
N PRO A 8 -18.43 -1.44 -42.78
CA PRO A 8 -17.03 -1.41 -42.41
C PRO A 8 -16.72 -0.04 -41.78
N ASN A 9 -16.44 -0.05 -40.48
CA ASN A 9 -16.01 1.11 -39.73
C ASN A 9 -14.61 1.54 -40.24
N ASN A 10 -14.59 2.52 -41.14
CA ASN A 10 -13.39 3.04 -41.78
C ASN A 10 -12.59 3.86 -40.75
N GLN A 11 -11.81 3.18 -39.90
CA GLN A 11 -10.97 3.80 -38.88
C GLN A 11 -9.76 4.46 -39.55
N GLN A 12 -9.89 5.72 -39.95
CA GLN A 12 -8.74 6.52 -40.34
C GLN A 12 -7.67 6.46 -39.22
N PRO A 13 -6.39 6.21 -39.56
CA PRO A 13 -5.32 6.17 -38.57
C PRO A 13 -5.26 7.50 -37.82
N ARG A 14 -5.52 7.44 -36.51
CA ARG A 14 -5.64 8.59 -35.61
C ARG A 14 -4.32 9.38 -35.58
N ARG A 15 -4.23 10.48 -36.33
CA ARG A 15 -3.08 11.41 -36.45
C ARG A 15 -2.31 11.70 -35.14
N GLY A 16 -3.01 11.71 -34.00
CA GLY A 16 -2.39 11.91 -32.68
C GLY A 16 -1.34 10.87 -32.29
N ILE A 17 -1.56 9.57 -32.54
CA ILE A 17 -0.65 8.50 -32.08
C ILE A 17 0.68 8.56 -32.82
N ALA A 18 0.63 8.79 -34.14
CA ALA A 18 1.83 8.93 -34.97
C ALA A 18 2.70 10.11 -34.51
N SER A 19 2.08 11.23 -34.13
CA SER A 19 2.83 12.41 -33.64
C SER A 19 3.58 12.14 -32.33
N VAL A 20 2.97 11.42 -31.38
CA VAL A 20 3.62 11.11 -30.08
C VAL A 20 4.76 10.12 -30.27
N ALA A 21 4.53 9.07 -31.06
CA ALA A 21 5.57 8.09 -31.37
C ALA A 21 6.76 8.75 -32.10
N GLY A 22 6.48 9.67 -33.04
CA GLY A 22 7.51 10.46 -33.71
C GLY A 22 8.33 11.32 -32.75
N LEU A 23 7.67 12.05 -31.84
CA LEU A 23 8.35 12.88 -30.84
C LEU A 23 9.23 12.05 -29.89
N ALA A 24 8.74 10.89 -29.46
CA ALA A 24 9.51 9.97 -28.63
C ALA A 24 10.72 9.38 -29.36
N LEU A 25 10.59 9.01 -30.63
CA LEU A 25 11.70 8.53 -31.46
C LEU A 25 12.76 9.62 -31.66
N ILE A 26 12.34 10.87 -31.92
CA ILE A 26 13.26 12.01 -32.04
C ILE A 26 14.02 12.23 -30.72
N ALA A 27 13.31 12.26 -29.58
CA ALA A 27 13.94 12.42 -28.27
C ALA A 27 14.93 11.29 -27.99
N THR A 28 14.55 10.04 -28.29
CA THR A 28 15.43 8.86 -28.13
C THR A 28 16.68 8.99 -29.00
N GLY A 29 16.52 9.34 -30.28
CA GLY A 29 17.63 9.51 -31.21
C GLY A 29 18.62 10.60 -30.79
N LEU A 30 18.11 11.74 -30.30
CA LEU A 30 18.95 12.82 -29.77
C LEU A 30 19.77 12.37 -28.56
N VAL A 31 19.18 11.62 -27.64
CA VAL A 31 19.89 11.11 -26.45
C VAL A 31 20.97 10.09 -26.84
N VAL A 32 20.68 9.21 -27.79
CA VAL A 32 21.67 8.23 -28.29
C VAL A 32 22.84 8.93 -28.99
N LEU A 33 22.58 9.94 -29.84
CA LEU A 33 23.63 10.72 -30.49
C LEU A 33 24.50 11.49 -29.49
N ALA A 34 23.88 12.06 -28.46
CA ALA A 34 24.60 12.72 -27.38
C ALA A 34 25.50 11.74 -26.63
N GLU A 35 25.01 10.55 -26.28
CA GLU A 35 25.84 9.54 -25.61
C GLU A 35 27.03 9.09 -26.49
N GLN A 36 26.83 8.87 -27.79
CA GLN A 36 27.93 8.51 -28.68
C GLN A 36 29.02 9.58 -28.73
N THR A 37 28.64 10.85 -28.57
CA THR A 37 29.56 11.99 -28.58
C THR A 37 30.33 12.11 -27.25
N PHE A 38 29.67 11.89 -26.11
CA PHE A 38 30.25 12.12 -24.78
C PHE A 38 30.85 10.86 -24.12
N LYS A 39 30.47 9.64 -24.55
CA LYS A 39 30.96 8.34 -24.02
C LYS A 39 30.88 8.20 -22.49
N THR A 40 29.90 8.83 -21.86
CA THR A 40 29.82 8.87 -20.39
C THR A 40 29.13 7.65 -19.78
N GLY A 41 28.33 6.92 -20.58
CA GLY A 41 27.56 5.75 -20.13
C GLY A 41 26.36 6.11 -19.25
N TRP A 42 26.23 7.38 -18.84
CA TRP A 42 25.15 7.84 -17.96
C TRP A 42 23.95 8.41 -18.69
N LEU A 43 24.14 8.88 -19.94
CA LEU A 43 23.03 9.40 -20.74
C LEU A 43 22.03 8.30 -21.09
N ILE A 44 22.48 7.05 -21.30
CA ILE A 44 21.55 5.93 -21.58
C ILE A 44 20.58 5.71 -20.41
N LEU A 45 21.05 5.85 -19.16
CA LEU A 45 20.19 5.70 -17.98
C LEU A 45 19.19 6.86 -17.84
N VAL A 46 19.53 8.06 -18.32
CA VAL A 46 18.64 9.24 -18.33
C VAL A 46 17.64 9.19 -19.49
N ALA A 47 17.98 8.50 -20.59
CA ALA A 47 17.12 8.36 -21.75
C ALA A 47 15.74 7.78 -21.38
N LEU A 48 15.74 6.70 -20.58
CA LEU A 48 14.53 5.98 -20.22
C LEU A 48 13.50 6.83 -19.44
N PRO A 49 13.85 7.51 -18.34
CA PRO A 49 12.90 8.40 -17.66
C PRO A 49 12.49 9.57 -18.55
N LEU A 50 13.38 10.11 -19.40
CA LEU A 50 13.06 11.22 -20.29
C LEU A 50 12.01 10.84 -21.34
N ILE A 51 12.14 9.66 -21.95
CA ILE A 51 11.11 9.06 -22.81
C ILE A 51 9.80 8.92 -22.04
N GLY A 52 9.86 8.40 -20.80
CA GLY A 52 8.71 8.30 -19.91
C GLY A 52 8.01 9.64 -19.66
N VAL A 53 8.76 10.72 -19.41
CA VAL A 53 8.20 12.08 -19.21
C VAL A 53 7.49 12.55 -20.46
N VAL A 54 8.12 12.44 -21.63
CA VAL A 54 7.53 12.89 -22.90
C VAL A 54 6.25 12.13 -23.21
N PHE A 55 6.25 10.81 -23.05
CA PHE A 55 5.05 9.99 -23.20
C PHE A 55 3.99 10.39 -22.20
N PHE A 56 4.30 10.41 -20.91
CA PHE A 56 3.34 10.74 -19.85
C PHE A 56 2.71 12.13 -20.04
N ALA A 57 3.52 13.16 -20.28
CA ALA A 57 3.04 14.53 -20.49
C ALA A 57 2.15 14.65 -21.74
N SER A 58 2.55 14.02 -22.85
CA SER A 58 1.76 14.00 -24.08
C SER A 58 0.40 13.31 -23.89
N LEU A 59 0.38 12.23 -23.11
CA LEU A 59 -0.82 11.41 -22.90
C LEU A 59 -1.79 12.06 -21.93
N VAL A 60 -1.29 12.72 -20.88
CA VAL A 60 -2.09 13.57 -19.99
C VAL A 60 -2.78 14.68 -20.79
N ARG A 61 -2.05 15.34 -21.71
CA ARG A 61 -2.60 16.41 -22.56
C ARG A 61 -3.71 15.93 -23.50
N GLN A 62 -3.65 14.68 -23.96
CA GLN A 62 -4.66 14.11 -24.86
C GLN A 62 -5.90 13.56 -24.14
N GLN A 63 -5.94 13.59 -22.80
CA GLN A 63 -7.03 13.05 -21.97
C GLN A 63 -7.39 11.57 -22.30
N ARG A 64 -6.44 10.80 -22.84
CA ARG A 64 -6.65 9.38 -23.17
C ARG A 64 -6.18 8.50 -22.02
N LEU A 65 -7.08 8.25 -21.07
CA LEU A 65 -6.81 7.48 -19.85
C LEU A 65 -6.11 6.13 -20.11
N GLY A 66 -6.53 5.40 -21.15
CA GLY A 66 -5.94 4.10 -21.48
C GLY A 66 -4.45 4.14 -21.84
N LEU A 67 -3.95 5.27 -22.32
CA LEU A 67 -2.54 5.44 -22.67
C LEU A 67 -1.71 6.05 -21.52
N THR A 68 -2.34 6.57 -20.46
CA THR A 68 -1.62 7.13 -19.30
C THR A 68 -0.86 6.03 -18.55
N ILE A 69 -1.39 4.80 -18.57
CA ILE A 69 -0.83 3.62 -17.90
C ILE A 69 0.62 3.32 -18.34
N PRO A 70 0.93 3.07 -19.63
CA PRO A 70 2.31 2.78 -20.03
C PRO A 70 3.26 3.97 -19.78
N GLY A 71 2.77 5.21 -19.93
CA GLY A 71 3.58 6.40 -19.67
C GLY A 71 4.08 6.51 -18.23
N SER A 72 3.19 6.32 -17.24
CA SER A 72 3.58 6.39 -15.83
C SER A 72 4.49 5.24 -15.42
N LEU A 73 4.24 4.03 -15.94
CA LEU A 73 5.06 2.85 -15.65
C LEU A 73 6.47 2.97 -16.24
N VAL A 74 6.62 3.41 -17.49
CA VAL A 74 7.93 3.63 -18.12
C VAL A 74 8.70 4.76 -17.43
N LEU A 75 8.02 5.85 -17.06
CA LEU A 75 8.63 6.95 -16.32
C LEU A 75 9.22 6.47 -14.99
N THR A 76 8.41 5.83 -14.17
CA THR A 76 8.81 5.42 -12.83
C THR A 76 9.83 4.29 -12.81
N ILE A 77 9.75 3.32 -13.73
CA ILE A 77 10.81 2.30 -13.83
C ILE A 77 12.15 2.93 -14.28
N GLY A 78 12.11 3.91 -15.17
CA GLY A 78 13.30 4.68 -15.58
C GLY A 78 13.93 5.44 -14.42
N ILE A 79 13.12 6.15 -13.64
CA ILE A 79 13.58 6.85 -12.43
C ILE A 79 14.13 5.84 -11.40
N GLY A 80 13.43 4.74 -11.19
CA GLY A 80 13.82 3.68 -10.25
C GLY A 80 15.17 3.06 -10.59
N LEU A 81 15.40 2.71 -11.86
CA LEU A 81 16.67 2.17 -12.35
C LEU A 81 17.81 3.18 -12.21
N LEU A 82 17.58 4.43 -12.59
CA LEU A 82 18.58 5.49 -12.48
C LEU A 82 19.03 5.65 -11.03
N LEU A 83 18.08 5.78 -10.10
CA LEU A 83 18.38 5.97 -8.68
C LEU A 83 19.03 4.73 -8.06
N ALA A 84 18.54 3.53 -8.38
CA ALA A 84 19.10 2.28 -7.86
C ALA A 84 20.57 2.08 -8.28
N LEU A 85 20.89 2.30 -9.55
CA LEU A 85 22.24 2.08 -10.09
C LEU A 85 23.24 3.18 -9.70
N LYS A 86 22.78 4.32 -9.17
CA LYS A 86 23.66 5.48 -8.89
C LYS A 86 23.67 5.91 -7.44
N VAL A 87 22.49 6.12 -6.86
CA VAL A 87 22.38 6.49 -5.45
C VAL A 87 22.61 5.26 -4.58
N PHE A 88 22.00 4.14 -4.94
CA PHE A 88 22.06 2.90 -4.15
C PHE A 88 23.07 1.87 -4.70
N ALA A 89 24.01 2.29 -5.56
CA ALA A 89 25.02 1.42 -6.16
C ALA A 89 25.81 0.60 -5.14
N LYS A 90 26.00 1.14 -3.93
CA LYS A 90 26.77 0.51 -2.83
C LYS A 90 25.90 -0.25 -1.82
N ALA A 91 24.57 -0.15 -1.89
CA ALA A 91 23.66 -0.64 -0.85
C ALA A 91 23.34 -2.16 -0.95
N GLY A 92 24.01 -2.89 -1.85
CA GLY A 92 23.70 -4.29 -2.15
C GLY A 92 22.52 -4.46 -3.10
N TRP A 93 22.45 -5.62 -3.75
CA TRP A 93 21.46 -5.87 -4.82
C TRP A 93 20.02 -5.90 -4.30
N ALA A 94 19.79 -6.38 -3.06
CA ALA A 94 18.46 -6.46 -2.47
C ALA A 94 17.85 -5.06 -2.27
N VAL A 95 18.61 -4.11 -1.71
CA VAL A 95 18.16 -2.72 -1.51
C VAL A 95 17.92 -2.03 -2.86
N GLN A 96 18.78 -2.24 -3.85
CA GLN A 96 18.60 -1.71 -5.20
C GLN A 96 17.29 -2.21 -5.83
N PHE A 97 17.05 -3.52 -5.78
CA PHE A 97 15.83 -4.13 -6.30
C PHE A 97 14.59 -3.63 -5.55
N GLY A 98 14.65 -3.57 -4.23
CA GLY A 98 13.59 -3.01 -3.39
C GLY A 98 13.26 -1.57 -3.75
N PHE A 99 14.27 -0.74 -3.98
CA PHE A 99 14.08 0.66 -4.38
C PHE A 99 13.46 0.79 -5.78
N ILE A 100 13.87 -0.02 -6.75
CA ILE A 100 13.25 -0.06 -8.09
C ILE A 100 11.75 -0.38 -7.95
N LEU A 101 11.39 -1.39 -7.16
CA LEU A 101 10.00 -1.76 -6.92
C LEU A 101 9.22 -0.64 -6.21
N LEU A 102 9.82 0.01 -5.20
CA LEU A 102 9.18 1.14 -4.51
C LEU A 102 8.86 2.28 -5.49
N VAL A 103 9.82 2.72 -6.31
CA VAL A 103 9.56 3.77 -7.31
C VAL A 103 8.53 3.31 -8.34
N PHE A 104 8.61 2.06 -8.79
CA PHE A 104 7.65 1.50 -9.74
C PHE A 104 6.22 1.45 -9.18
N SER A 105 6.07 1.18 -7.88
CA SER A 105 4.76 1.22 -7.20
C SER A 105 4.13 2.61 -7.20
N PHE A 106 4.94 3.68 -7.11
CA PHE A 106 4.46 5.05 -7.27
C PHE A 106 3.94 5.30 -8.69
N GLY A 107 4.47 4.61 -9.70
CA GLY A 107 3.96 4.68 -11.08
C GLY A 107 2.53 4.18 -11.22
N TRP A 108 2.18 3.13 -10.47
CA TRP A 108 0.81 2.63 -10.36
C TRP A 108 -0.09 3.59 -9.59
N ALA A 109 0.36 4.12 -8.46
CA ALA A 109 -0.39 5.11 -7.69
C ALA A 109 -0.65 6.40 -8.49
N LEU A 110 0.33 6.83 -9.31
CA LEU A 110 0.24 8.00 -10.17
C LEU A 110 -0.90 7.86 -11.20
N ILE A 111 -1.21 6.65 -11.67
CA ILE A 111 -2.35 6.42 -12.59
C ILE A 111 -3.65 6.84 -11.91
N THR A 112 -3.85 6.44 -10.65
CA THR A 112 -5.04 6.79 -9.86
C THR A 112 -5.13 8.30 -9.66
N ILE A 113 -4.01 8.93 -9.26
CA ILE A 113 -3.94 10.37 -9.00
C ILE A 113 -4.27 11.16 -10.26
N VAL A 114 -3.63 10.85 -11.38
CA VAL A 114 -3.88 11.54 -12.66
C VAL A 114 -5.30 11.33 -13.14
N THR A 115 -5.83 10.11 -13.00
CA THR A 115 -7.19 9.80 -13.42
C THR A 115 -8.22 10.54 -12.57
N HIS A 116 -7.95 10.73 -11.27
CA HIS A 116 -8.79 11.55 -10.39
C HIS A 116 -8.80 13.03 -10.79
N PHE A 117 -7.65 13.59 -11.18
CA PHE A 117 -7.56 15.02 -11.55
C PHE A 117 -7.99 15.34 -12.98
N VAL A 118 -7.82 14.41 -13.93
CA VAL A 118 -8.05 14.65 -15.37
C VAL A 118 -9.30 13.93 -15.88
N GLY A 119 -9.67 12.82 -15.27
CA GLY A 119 -10.79 11.98 -15.69
C GLY A 119 -12.11 12.34 -15.01
N SER A 120 -13.22 11.87 -15.60
CA SER A 120 -14.56 12.00 -15.02
C SER A 120 -14.94 10.84 -14.09
N LYS A 121 -14.11 9.79 -14.02
CA LYS A 121 -14.36 8.60 -13.21
C LYS A 121 -13.09 8.23 -12.45
N ASP A 122 -13.24 8.06 -11.14
CA ASP A 122 -12.16 7.57 -10.29
C ASP A 122 -11.86 6.11 -10.60
N VAL A 123 -10.61 5.86 -10.98
CA VAL A 123 -10.12 4.52 -11.31
C VAL A 123 -9.15 4.11 -10.21
N LEU A 124 -9.67 3.40 -9.20
CA LEU A 124 -8.92 3.04 -7.98
C LEU A 124 -8.22 1.68 -8.05
N TRP A 125 -8.56 0.84 -9.04
CA TRP A 125 -7.93 -0.47 -9.19
C TRP A 125 -6.39 -0.44 -9.25
N PRO A 126 -5.70 0.60 -9.78
CA PRO A 126 -4.24 0.65 -9.80
C PRO A 126 -3.61 0.71 -8.40
N LEU A 127 -4.37 1.09 -7.36
CA LEU A 127 -3.87 1.07 -5.99
C LEU A 127 -3.57 -0.34 -5.49
N ILE A 128 -4.27 -1.36 -6.00
CA ILE A 128 -4.04 -2.77 -5.62
C ILE A 128 -2.65 -3.25 -6.04
N PRO A 129 -2.25 -3.20 -7.34
CA PRO A 129 -0.89 -3.55 -7.74
C PRO A 129 0.14 -2.57 -7.17
N ALA A 130 -0.19 -1.27 -7.00
CA ALA A 130 0.69 -0.33 -6.31
C ALA A 130 1.03 -0.83 -4.90
N GLY A 131 0.02 -1.18 -4.11
CA GLY A 131 0.18 -1.74 -2.77
C GLY A 131 1.01 -3.00 -2.73
N ALA A 132 0.70 -3.95 -3.62
CA ALA A 132 1.41 -5.22 -3.72
C ALA A 132 2.91 -5.02 -3.98
N ILE A 133 3.23 -4.20 -5.00
CA ILE A 133 4.60 -3.92 -5.42
C ILE A 133 5.32 -3.08 -4.36
N PHE A 134 4.64 -2.09 -3.75
CA PHE A 134 5.20 -1.29 -2.67
C PHE A 134 5.59 -2.15 -1.48
N SER A 135 4.71 -3.06 -1.06
CA SER A 135 4.94 -3.98 0.04
C SER A 135 6.15 -4.88 -0.21
N LEU A 136 6.21 -5.43 -1.44
CA LEU A 136 7.33 -6.24 -1.88
C LEU A 136 8.63 -5.42 -1.88
N GLY A 137 8.61 -4.23 -2.48
CA GLY A 137 9.75 -3.32 -2.51
C GLY A 137 10.24 -2.92 -1.12
N ALA A 138 9.32 -2.64 -0.19
CA ALA A 138 9.62 -2.32 1.20
C ALA A 138 10.33 -3.48 1.92
N SER A 139 9.89 -4.73 1.69
CA SER A 139 10.56 -5.91 2.28
C SER A 139 12.01 -6.07 1.83
N PHE A 140 12.30 -5.81 0.55
CA PHE A 140 13.66 -5.86 0.00
C PHE A 140 14.51 -4.66 0.44
N PHE A 141 13.89 -3.49 0.56
CA PHE A 141 14.56 -2.25 0.96
C PHE A 141 15.01 -2.28 2.43
N TRP A 142 14.21 -2.87 3.33
CA TRP A 142 14.54 -2.95 4.75
C TRP A 142 15.68 -3.93 5.07
N GLY A 143 16.04 -4.80 4.13
CA GLY A 143 17.20 -5.70 4.23
C GLY A 143 16.96 -7.00 4.99
N ASP A 144 15.89 -7.11 5.78
CA ASP A 144 15.54 -8.33 6.51
C ASP A 144 14.74 -9.30 5.62
N LEU A 145 15.45 -10.13 4.84
CA LEU A 145 14.85 -11.15 3.96
C LEU A 145 14.28 -12.38 4.70
N SER A 146 13.88 -12.21 5.96
CA SER A 146 13.22 -13.28 6.72
C SER A 146 11.80 -13.51 6.18
N LEU A 147 11.35 -14.77 6.21
CA LEU A 147 9.98 -15.11 5.79
C LEU A 147 8.93 -14.35 6.62
N ILE A 148 9.21 -14.12 7.91
CA ILE A 148 8.30 -13.41 8.82
C ILE A 148 8.22 -11.91 8.45
N SER A 149 9.35 -11.27 8.15
CA SER A 149 9.38 -9.89 7.65
C SER A 149 8.65 -9.78 6.31
N PHE A 150 8.83 -10.74 5.41
CA PHE A 150 8.15 -10.78 4.12
C PHE A 150 6.62 -10.86 4.27
N VAL A 151 6.15 -11.79 5.13
CA VAL A 151 4.72 -11.92 5.48
C VAL A 151 4.19 -10.62 6.08
N PHE A 152 4.94 -10.00 7.00
CA PHE A 152 4.58 -8.71 7.60
C PHE A 152 4.32 -7.63 6.54
N PHE A 153 5.30 -7.38 5.66
CA PHE A 153 5.18 -6.31 4.68
C PHE A 153 4.05 -6.57 3.69
N ILE A 154 3.93 -7.79 3.15
CA ILE A 154 2.89 -8.12 2.17
C ILE A 154 1.50 -8.06 2.81
N VAL A 155 1.27 -8.77 3.91
CA VAL A 155 -0.06 -8.83 4.54
C VAL A 155 -0.48 -7.45 5.02
N THR A 156 0.41 -6.71 5.70
CA THR A 156 0.09 -5.37 6.19
C THR A 156 -0.11 -4.39 5.06
N GLY A 157 0.72 -4.42 4.02
CA GLY A 157 0.62 -3.47 2.92
C GLY A 157 -0.61 -3.69 2.03
N PHE A 158 -0.98 -4.94 1.73
CA PHE A 158 -2.30 -5.23 1.13
C PHE A 158 -3.44 -4.79 2.04
N GLY A 159 -3.32 -5.05 3.35
CA GLY A 159 -4.28 -4.62 4.34
C GLY A 159 -4.49 -3.10 4.33
N LEU A 160 -3.41 -2.32 4.31
CA LEU A 160 -3.46 -0.86 4.23
C LEU A 160 -4.10 -0.38 2.92
N VAL A 161 -3.78 -1.00 1.79
CA VAL A 161 -4.38 -0.62 0.51
C VAL A 161 -5.88 -0.91 0.48
N PHE A 162 -6.33 -2.08 0.94
CA PHE A 162 -7.76 -2.36 1.05
C PHE A 162 -8.44 -1.46 2.07
N LEU A 163 -7.79 -1.16 3.19
CA LEU A 163 -8.34 -0.28 4.22
C LEU A 163 -8.52 1.14 3.69
N LEU A 164 -7.47 1.73 3.10
CA LEU A 164 -7.50 3.08 2.54
C LEU A 164 -8.48 3.18 1.37
N THR A 165 -8.47 2.21 0.46
CA THR A 165 -9.41 2.16 -0.67
C THR A 165 -10.85 1.99 -0.18
N GLY A 166 -11.06 1.15 0.84
CA GLY A 166 -12.36 0.93 1.46
C GLY A 166 -12.88 2.16 2.19
N ILE A 167 -12.01 2.90 2.88
CA ILE A 167 -12.34 4.19 3.51
C ILE A 167 -12.75 5.21 2.44
N TYR A 168 -11.96 5.35 1.36
CA TYR A 168 -12.24 6.28 0.27
C TYR A 168 -13.56 5.98 -0.43
N THR A 169 -13.79 4.71 -0.78
CA THR A 169 -15.00 4.26 -1.49
C THR A 169 -16.20 4.02 -0.57
N ARG A 170 -15.99 4.08 0.75
CA ARG A 170 -16.97 3.68 1.77
C ARG A 170 -17.53 2.27 1.53
N LEU A 171 -16.70 1.34 1.04
CA LEU A 171 -17.06 -0.06 0.85
C LEU A 171 -16.68 -0.87 2.09
N PHE A 172 -17.70 -1.25 2.87
CA PHE A 172 -17.52 -2.00 4.12
C PHE A 172 -16.72 -3.29 3.94
N GLY A 173 -16.90 -4.00 2.83
CA GLY A 173 -16.15 -5.23 2.55
C GLY A 173 -14.62 -5.01 2.43
N LEU A 174 -14.18 -3.91 1.83
CA LEU A 174 -12.75 -3.58 1.74
C LEU A 174 -12.19 -3.12 3.08
N ILE A 175 -12.97 -2.36 3.85
CA ILE A 175 -12.62 -1.97 5.23
C ILE A 175 -12.46 -3.23 6.10
N LEU A 176 -13.38 -4.19 5.98
CA LEU A 176 -13.36 -5.47 6.67
C LEU A 176 -12.05 -6.23 6.40
N THR A 177 -11.78 -6.50 5.13
CA THR A 177 -10.56 -7.21 4.70
C THR A 177 -9.30 -6.43 5.11
N GLY A 178 -9.28 -5.11 4.91
CA GLY A 178 -8.14 -4.27 5.22
C GLY A 178 -7.79 -4.27 6.71
N ALA A 179 -8.77 -4.06 7.59
CA ALA A 179 -8.52 -3.99 9.03
C ALA A 179 -8.05 -5.33 9.60
N LEU A 180 -8.61 -6.44 9.12
CA LEU A 180 -8.17 -7.77 9.53
C LEU A 180 -6.73 -8.04 9.09
N LEU A 181 -6.38 -7.74 7.84
CA LEU A 181 -5.00 -7.93 7.36
C LEU A 181 -4.00 -7.01 8.09
N VAL A 182 -4.37 -5.76 8.40
CA VAL A 182 -3.54 -4.84 9.21
C VAL A 182 -3.42 -5.29 10.67
N GLY A 183 -4.35 -6.08 11.20
CA GLY A 183 -4.16 -6.76 12.49
C GLY A 183 -3.31 -8.02 12.38
N ILE A 184 -3.53 -8.82 11.34
CA ILE A 184 -2.87 -10.13 11.15
C ILE A 184 -1.38 -9.98 10.84
N GLY A 185 -1.01 -9.11 9.91
CA GLY A 185 0.38 -8.92 9.49
C GLY A 185 1.31 -8.58 10.67
N PRO A 186 1.05 -7.48 11.41
CA PRO A 186 1.79 -7.14 12.61
C PRO A 186 1.68 -8.20 13.70
N GLY A 187 0.52 -8.85 13.87
CA GLY A 187 0.36 -9.91 14.87
C GLY A 187 1.27 -11.11 14.65
N VAL A 188 1.40 -11.58 13.41
CA VAL A 188 2.34 -12.66 13.06
C VAL A 188 3.78 -12.18 13.27
N TYR A 189 4.12 -10.97 12.84
CA TYR A 189 5.46 -10.42 12.99
C TYR A 189 5.86 -10.26 14.46
N PHE A 190 5.10 -9.51 15.24
CA PHE A 190 5.41 -9.25 16.64
C PHE A 190 5.22 -10.46 17.54
N GLY A 191 4.40 -11.44 17.14
CA GLY A 191 4.23 -12.69 17.88
C GLY A 191 5.39 -13.66 17.66
N TRP A 192 5.90 -13.77 16.42
CA TRP A 192 6.83 -14.85 16.05
C TRP A 192 8.22 -14.39 15.63
N ASN A 193 8.52 -13.08 15.66
CA ASN A 193 9.89 -12.61 15.53
C ASN A 193 10.73 -13.08 16.73
N GLN A 194 12.05 -13.29 16.53
CA GLN A 194 12.94 -14.06 17.43
C GLN A 194 13.00 -13.58 18.88
N ASN A 195 12.51 -12.37 19.19
CA ASN A 195 12.55 -11.74 20.51
C ASN A 195 11.17 -11.43 21.11
N ALA A 196 10.09 -11.98 20.55
CA ALA A 196 8.73 -11.63 20.93
C ALA A 196 8.33 -12.06 22.35
N GLY A 197 8.78 -13.23 22.81
CA GLY A 197 8.40 -13.76 24.12
C GLY A 197 9.20 -14.99 24.53
N PRO A 198 9.16 -15.36 25.83
CA PRO A 198 10.00 -16.42 26.39
C PRO A 198 9.64 -17.83 25.91
N ASN A 199 8.42 -18.03 25.41
CA ASN A 199 7.96 -19.31 24.87
C ASN A 199 6.84 -19.11 23.84
N ALA A 200 6.52 -20.18 23.10
CA ALA A 200 5.50 -20.20 22.05
C ALA A 200 4.10 -19.81 22.57
N LEU A 201 3.80 -20.08 23.85
CA LEU A 201 2.53 -19.73 24.47
C LEU A 201 2.38 -18.20 24.56
N ALA A 202 3.40 -17.51 25.08
CA ALA A 202 3.42 -16.06 25.17
C ALA A 202 3.43 -15.38 23.78
N GLN A 203 4.19 -15.94 22.83
CA GLN A 203 4.25 -15.51 21.44
C GLN A 203 2.88 -15.57 20.75
N THR A 204 2.16 -16.68 20.94
CA THR A 204 0.78 -16.83 20.46
C THR A 204 -0.13 -15.80 21.13
N GLY A 205 0.04 -15.56 22.43
CA GLY A 205 -0.68 -14.51 23.15
C GLY A 205 -0.55 -13.13 22.51
N ILE A 206 0.69 -12.72 22.20
CA ILE A 206 0.98 -11.44 21.51
C ILE A 206 0.30 -11.38 20.15
N MET A 207 0.41 -12.44 19.35
CA MET A 207 -0.22 -12.52 18.03
C MET A 207 -1.75 -12.31 18.10
N LEU A 208 -2.43 -12.98 19.03
CA LEU A 208 -3.90 -12.88 19.18
C LEU A 208 -4.35 -11.48 19.62
N VAL A 209 -3.57 -10.80 20.47
CA VAL A 209 -3.86 -9.42 20.87
C VAL A 209 -3.81 -8.49 19.66
N TRP A 210 -2.81 -8.61 18.79
CA TRP A 210 -2.77 -7.83 17.55
C TRP A 210 -3.94 -8.13 16.61
N PHE A 211 -4.37 -9.38 16.52
CA PHE A 211 -5.55 -9.75 15.72
C PHE A 211 -6.82 -9.10 16.29
N SER A 212 -6.93 -9.04 17.62
CA SER A 212 -8.06 -8.36 18.29
C SER A 212 -8.12 -6.87 17.97
N LEU A 213 -6.98 -6.19 17.80
CA LEU A 213 -6.93 -4.78 17.40
C LEU A 213 -7.48 -4.58 15.98
N GLY A 214 -7.22 -5.52 15.06
CA GLY A 214 -7.82 -5.51 13.72
C GLY A 214 -9.35 -5.54 13.76
N TRP A 215 -9.93 -6.37 14.64
CA TRP A 215 -11.37 -6.40 14.89
C TRP A 215 -11.89 -5.10 15.53
N GLY A 216 -11.17 -4.55 16.51
CA GLY A 216 -11.54 -3.29 17.17
C GLY A 216 -11.57 -2.09 16.22
N ILE A 217 -10.60 -2.02 15.30
CA ILE A 217 -10.53 -0.99 14.26
C ILE A 217 -11.81 -0.96 13.41
N LEU A 218 -12.45 -2.10 13.14
CA LEU A 218 -13.69 -2.15 12.36
C LEU A 218 -14.83 -1.37 13.02
N THR A 219 -15.01 -1.56 14.33
CA THR A 219 -16.06 -0.85 15.07
C THR A 219 -15.78 0.66 15.08
N VAL A 220 -14.52 1.06 15.26
CA VAL A 220 -14.11 2.47 15.24
C VAL A 220 -14.35 3.10 13.87
N LEU A 221 -13.84 2.48 12.80
CA LEU A 221 -13.98 2.99 11.44
C LEU A 221 -15.44 3.00 10.98
N ASN A 222 -16.23 1.98 11.33
CA ASN A 222 -17.61 1.95 10.93
C ASN A 222 -18.43 3.07 11.60
N ARG A 223 -18.18 3.33 12.89
CA ARG A 223 -18.79 4.47 13.59
C ARG A 223 -18.36 5.79 12.97
N ALA A 224 -17.08 5.95 12.64
CA ALA A 224 -16.54 7.18 12.08
C ALA A 224 -17.09 7.48 10.66
N LEU A 225 -17.23 6.45 9.80
CA LEU A 225 -17.59 6.65 8.39
C LEU A 225 -19.08 6.57 8.11
N PHE A 226 -19.82 5.72 8.83
CA PHE A 226 -21.23 5.46 8.57
C PHE A 226 -22.17 5.94 9.68
N HIS A 227 -21.62 6.51 10.76
CA HIS A 227 -22.36 6.89 11.97
C HIS A 227 -23.18 5.73 12.60
N LYS A 228 -22.89 4.49 12.21
CA LYS A 228 -23.52 3.29 12.75
C LYS A 228 -22.53 2.58 13.66
N PHE A 229 -22.98 2.26 14.87
CA PHE A 229 -22.18 1.41 15.74
C PHE A 229 -22.48 -0.05 15.42
N ILE A 230 -21.45 -0.80 15.02
CA ILE A 230 -21.56 -2.24 14.78
C ILE A 230 -20.82 -2.97 15.90
N TRP A 231 -21.58 -3.68 16.74
CA TRP A 231 -21.06 -4.37 17.92
C TRP A 231 -20.44 -5.74 17.62
N TRP A 232 -20.89 -6.43 16.56
CA TRP A 232 -20.48 -7.81 16.32
C TRP A 232 -18.96 -8.03 16.21
N PRO A 233 -18.11 -7.13 15.64
CA PRO A 233 -16.66 -7.30 15.60
C PRO A 233 -16.01 -7.35 16.99
N LEU A 234 -16.65 -6.76 18.00
CA LEU A 234 -16.16 -6.76 19.38
C LEU A 234 -16.24 -8.14 20.03
N ILE A 235 -17.09 -9.05 19.52
CA ILE A 235 -17.20 -10.41 20.05
C ILE A 235 -15.95 -11.23 19.73
N PRO A 236 -15.57 -11.48 18.46
CA PRO A 236 -14.33 -12.18 18.14
C PRO A 236 -13.11 -11.39 18.61
N GLY A 237 -13.12 -10.05 18.49
CA GLY A 237 -12.04 -9.21 19.02
C GLY A 237 -11.84 -9.40 20.52
N GLY A 238 -12.91 -9.37 21.32
CA GLY A 238 -12.88 -9.58 22.75
C GLY A 238 -12.38 -10.97 23.14
N ILE A 239 -12.86 -12.02 22.48
CA ILE A 239 -12.41 -13.40 22.73
C ILE A 239 -10.91 -13.53 22.42
N LEU A 240 -10.45 -13.04 21.27
CA LEU A 240 -9.03 -13.08 20.89
C LEU A 240 -8.14 -12.28 21.84
N GLY A 241 -8.59 -11.09 22.26
CA GLY A 241 -7.87 -10.27 23.22
C GLY A 241 -7.76 -10.92 24.59
N MET A 242 -8.87 -11.45 25.12
CA MET A 242 -8.90 -12.12 26.42
C MET A 242 -8.07 -13.41 26.43
N VAL A 243 -8.22 -14.26 25.41
CA VAL A 243 -7.39 -15.47 25.26
C VAL A 243 -5.93 -15.09 25.05
N GLY A 244 -5.64 -14.08 24.23
CA GLY A 244 -4.29 -13.58 23.97
C GLY A 244 -3.58 -13.12 25.24
N TRP A 245 -4.26 -12.33 26.07
CA TRP A 245 -3.74 -11.93 27.39
C TRP A 245 -3.57 -13.12 28.33
N GLY A 246 -4.52 -14.05 28.37
CA GLY A 246 -4.42 -15.27 29.18
C GLY A 246 -3.20 -16.11 28.81
N LEU A 247 -2.96 -16.32 27.51
CA LEU A 247 -1.79 -17.06 27.00
C LEU A 247 -0.48 -16.31 27.26
N TYR A 248 -0.47 -14.98 27.13
CA TYR A 248 0.71 -14.16 27.45
C TYR A 248 1.09 -14.27 28.94
N ILE A 249 0.11 -14.15 29.82
CA ILE A 249 0.30 -14.29 31.28
C ILE A 249 0.70 -15.72 31.64
N GLY A 250 0.02 -16.72 31.10
CA GLY A 250 0.33 -18.14 31.36
C GLY A 250 1.71 -18.55 30.83
N GLY A 251 2.14 -17.95 29.71
CA GLY A 251 3.47 -18.15 29.13
C GLY A 251 4.57 -17.40 29.88
N ASN A 252 4.26 -16.33 30.61
CA ASN A 252 5.24 -15.60 31.42
C ASN A 252 4.66 -15.15 32.78
N PRO A 253 4.49 -16.08 33.74
CA PRO A 253 3.89 -15.77 35.04
C PRO A 253 4.66 -14.71 35.82
N GLY A 254 5.99 -14.64 35.65
CA GLY A 254 6.84 -13.64 36.30
C GLY A 254 6.52 -12.21 35.87
N ASN A 255 5.99 -12.00 34.67
CA ASN A 255 5.58 -10.69 34.17
C ASN A 255 4.10 -10.37 34.43
N ALA A 256 3.32 -11.32 34.99
CA ALA A 256 1.87 -11.19 35.14
C ALA A 256 1.46 -10.00 36.00
N LEU A 257 2.11 -9.81 37.16
CA LEU A 257 1.80 -8.71 38.09
C LEU A 257 2.03 -7.34 37.46
N SER A 258 3.16 -7.17 36.76
CA SER A 258 3.47 -5.93 36.02
C SER A 258 2.46 -5.69 34.90
N PHE A 259 2.11 -6.73 34.14
CA PHE A 259 1.16 -6.64 33.04
C PHE A 259 -0.26 -6.25 33.51
N ILE A 260 -0.78 -6.92 34.54
CA ILE A 260 -2.11 -6.63 35.11
C ILE A 260 -2.11 -5.23 35.74
N GLY A 261 -1.05 -4.86 36.47
CA GLY A 261 -0.92 -3.54 37.07
C GLY A 261 -0.98 -2.42 36.02
N ASN A 262 -0.20 -2.55 34.94
CA ASN A 262 -0.15 -1.55 33.87
C ASN A 262 -1.45 -1.50 33.06
N THR A 263 -1.97 -2.66 32.64
CA THR A 263 -3.19 -2.73 31.82
C THR A 263 -4.42 -2.30 32.61
N GLY A 264 -4.51 -2.69 33.89
CA GLY A 264 -5.55 -2.25 34.80
C GLY A 264 -5.52 -0.74 35.02
N SER A 265 -4.33 -0.16 35.20
CA SER A 265 -4.16 1.30 35.32
C SER A 265 -4.63 2.03 34.07
N ILE A 266 -4.27 1.55 32.87
CA ILE A 266 -4.75 2.12 31.60
C ILE A 266 -6.28 2.01 31.49
N GLY A 267 -6.85 0.86 31.84
CA GLY A 267 -8.30 0.66 31.84
C GLY A 267 -9.02 1.66 32.77
N LEU A 268 -8.51 1.87 33.98
CA LEU A 268 -9.03 2.86 34.92
C LEU A 268 -8.90 4.29 34.41
N ILE A 269 -7.79 4.65 33.75
CA ILE A 269 -7.61 5.96 33.13
C ILE A 269 -8.65 6.19 32.03
N ILE A 270 -8.85 5.22 31.13
CA ILE A 270 -9.84 5.31 30.05
C ILE A 270 -11.25 5.44 30.62
N PHE A 271 -11.59 4.63 31.62
CA PHE A 271 -12.90 4.67 32.26
C PHE A 271 -13.13 5.99 33.01
N GLY A 272 -12.14 6.49 33.74
CA GLY A 272 -12.20 7.79 34.41
C GLY A 272 -12.36 8.95 33.43
N ALA A 273 -11.61 8.95 32.32
CA ALA A 273 -11.76 9.94 31.25
C ALA A 273 -13.16 9.88 30.61
N TYR A 274 -13.68 8.68 30.38
CA TYR A 274 -15.03 8.47 29.86
C TYR A 274 -16.11 9.07 30.79
N LEU A 275 -16.04 8.82 32.10
CA LEU A 275 -16.97 9.40 33.07
C LEU A 275 -16.91 10.92 33.12
N LEU A 276 -15.70 11.51 33.03
CA LEU A 276 -15.53 12.97 33.00
C LEU A 276 -16.15 13.60 31.74
N LEU A 277 -16.00 12.96 30.59
CA LEU A 277 -16.61 13.42 29.33
C LEU A 277 -18.14 13.29 29.36
N MET A 278 -18.67 12.21 29.94
CA MET A 278 -20.11 12.02 30.10
C MET A 278 -20.74 13.11 30.99
N LYS A 279 -20.06 13.51 32.07
CA LYS A 279 -20.53 14.60 32.95
C LYS A 279 -20.62 15.96 32.23
N ARG A 280 -19.71 16.24 31.29
CA ARG A 280 -19.71 17.50 30.51
C ARG A 280 -20.78 17.52 29.41
N GLY A 281 -21.11 16.37 28.83
CA GLY A 281 -22.15 16.26 27.80
C GLY A 281 -23.59 16.42 28.32
N LEU A 282 -23.83 16.34 29.64
CA LEU A 282 -25.14 16.50 30.27
C LEU A 282 -25.50 17.96 30.61
N HIS A 283 -24.62 18.93 30.33
CA HIS A 283 -24.84 20.36 30.59
C HIS A 283 -25.11 21.20 29.31
N GLN A 284 -25.45 20.54 28.20
CA GLN A 284 -26.02 21.15 26.99
C GLN A 284 -27.32 20.44 26.65
#